data_AF-A0A1Y3B1D0-F1
#
_entry.id   AF-A0A1Y3B1D0-F1
#
_cell.length_a   1.000
_cell.length_b   1.000
_cell.length_c   1.000
_cell.angle_alpha   90.00
_cell.angle_beta   90.00
_cell.angle_gamma   90.00
#
_symmetry.space_group_name_H-M   'P 1'
#
loop_
_entity.id
_entity.type
_entity.pdbx_description
1 polymer ?
#
loop_
_entity_poly.entity_id
_entity_poly.type
_entity_poly.pdbx_seq_one_letter_code
_entity_poly.pdbx_strand_id
1 'polypeptide(L)'
;MNEAKDWAGELISGQSTTGRILVVLVFLLSIASLVIYFLDASNTGPPGAGDSVEKCQKWNENPTQQVDLALNIFFMVYFFIRFIAASDKLWFMLELYSFVDYFTIPPSFVSIYVDRTWIGLRFLRALRLMSFPDILQYLNVLKTSSSIRLAQLVSIVVSVWLTAAGLIH
;
A
#
# COMPACT_ATOMS: atom_id res chain seq x y z
N MET A 1 27.74 -2.11 -9.98
CA MET A 1 26.63 -2.35 -9.03
C MET A 1 26.16 -1.07 -8.31
N ASN A 2 26.89 0.05 -8.41
CA ASN A 2 26.51 1.32 -7.77
C ASN A 2 25.51 2.13 -8.62
N GLU A 3 25.60 2.13 -9.95
CA GLU A 3 24.74 2.97 -10.81
C GLU A 3 23.23 2.71 -10.63
N ALA A 4 22.81 1.44 -10.59
CA ALA A 4 21.39 1.11 -10.39
C ALA A 4 20.89 1.48 -8.98
N LYS A 5 21.77 1.38 -7.97
CA LYS A 5 21.47 1.75 -6.58
C LYS A 5 21.36 3.27 -6.44
N ASP A 6 22.27 4.01 -7.06
CA ASP A 6 22.29 5.47 -7.03
C ASP A 6 21.07 6.04 -7.78
N TRP A 7 20.73 5.48 -8.94
CA TRP A 7 19.51 5.81 -9.68
C TRP A 7 18.24 5.54 -8.88
N ALA A 8 18.13 4.38 -8.24
CA ALA A 8 16.98 4.04 -7.41
C ALA A 8 16.90 4.94 -6.17
N GLY A 9 18.04 5.29 -5.56
CA GLY A 9 18.12 6.25 -4.45
C GLY A 9 17.64 7.65 -4.83
N GLU A 10 18.00 8.13 -6.04
CA GLU A 10 17.53 9.42 -6.55
C GLU A 10 16.01 9.44 -6.77
N LEU A 11 15.44 8.33 -7.24
CA LEU A 11 13.99 8.17 -7.40
C LEU A 11 13.23 8.19 -6.06
N ILE A 12 13.74 7.46 -5.06
CA ILE A 12 13.09 7.39 -3.74
C ILE A 12 13.26 8.68 -2.94
N SER A 13 14.38 9.38 -3.09
CA SER A 13 14.64 10.64 -2.36
C SER A 13 13.78 11.82 -2.83
N GLY A 14 13.09 11.71 -3.97
CA GLY A 14 12.23 12.78 -4.50
C GLY A 14 12.97 14.06 -4.90
N GLN A 15 14.31 14.00 -5.04
CA GLN A 15 15.13 15.14 -5.48
C GLN A 15 14.94 15.42 -6.98
N SER A 16 14.78 14.36 -7.78
CA SER A 16 14.47 14.47 -9.21
C SER A 16 12.98 14.72 -9.46
N THR A 17 12.65 15.37 -10.58
CA THR A 17 11.26 15.56 -11.02
C THR A 17 10.53 14.22 -11.16
N THR A 18 11.22 13.19 -11.65
CA THR A 18 10.70 11.83 -11.76
C THR A 18 10.40 11.20 -10.40
N GLY A 19 11.28 11.38 -9.43
CA GLY A 19 11.06 10.91 -8.05
C GLY A 19 9.85 11.59 -7.40
N ARG A 20 9.67 12.90 -7.60
CA ARG A 20 8.47 13.62 -7.10
C ARG A 20 7.18 13.05 -7.69
N ILE A 21 7.16 12.82 -9.01
CA ILE A 21 5.99 12.22 -9.68
C ILE A 21 5.73 10.82 -9.11
N LEU A 22 6.78 10.00 -8.94
CA LEU A 22 6.66 8.66 -8.38
C LEU A 22 6.04 8.70 -6.97
N VAL A 23 6.53 9.58 -6.11
CA VAL A 23 6.04 9.72 -4.73
C VAL A 23 4.57 10.16 -4.70
N VAL A 24 4.16 11.14 -5.52
CA VAL A 24 2.75 11.56 -5.64
C VAL A 24 1.88 10.41 -6.15
N LEU A 25 2.37 9.67 -7.13
CA LEU A 25 1.64 8.56 -7.73
C LEU A 25 1.45 7.42 -6.71
N VAL A 26 2.50 7.05 -5.97
CA VAL A 26 2.42 6.08 -4.87
C VAL A 26 1.41 6.51 -3.81
N PHE A 27 1.38 7.79 -3.48
CA PHE A 27 0.41 8.35 -2.53
C PHE A 27 -1.04 8.17 -3.02
N LEU A 28 -1.34 8.61 -4.24
CA LEU A 28 -2.70 8.49 -4.82
C LEU A 28 -3.14 7.04 -4.95
N LEU A 29 -2.25 6.15 -5.41
CA LEU A 29 -2.56 4.73 -5.54
C LEU A 29 -2.75 4.05 -4.18
N SER A 30 -2.04 4.49 -3.14
CA SER A 30 -2.22 3.96 -1.77
C SER A 30 -3.59 4.30 -1.22
N ILE A 31 -4.09 5.52 -1.47
CA ILE A 31 -5.46 5.93 -1.13
C ILE A 31 -6.46 5.09 -1.93
N ALA A 32 -6.30 4.98 -3.24
CA ALA A 32 -7.19 4.20 -4.09
C ALA A 32 -7.28 2.73 -3.65
N SER A 33 -6.14 2.12 -3.31
CA SER A 33 -6.06 0.74 -2.82
C SER A 33 -6.78 0.54 -1.48
N LEU A 34 -6.75 1.55 -0.60
CA LEU A 34 -7.47 1.55 0.67
C LEU A 34 -8.98 1.75 0.47
N VAL A 35 -9.39 2.60 -0.48
CA VAL A 35 -10.81 2.77 -0.84
C VAL A 35 -11.39 1.47 -1.40
N ILE A 36 -10.65 0.79 -2.29
CA ILE A 36 -11.06 -0.54 -2.80
C ILE A 36 -11.24 -1.53 -1.65
N TYR A 37 -10.31 -1.55 -0.68
CA TYR A 37 -10.46 -2.37 0.51
C TYR A 37 -11.74 -2.04 1.30
N PHE A 38 -12.06 -0.76 1.52
CA PHE A 38 -13.28 -0.39 2.22
C PHE A 38 -14.54 -0.78 1.44
N LEU A 39 -14.54 -0.65 0.12
CA LEU A 39 -15.65 -1.09 -0.73
C LEU A 39 -15.84 -2.61 -0.63
N ASP A 40 -14.77 -3.39 -0.80
CA ASP A 40 -14.81 -4.84 -0.67
C ASP A 40 -15.24 -5.29 0.73
N ALA A 41 -14.73 -4.65 1.78
CA ALA A 41 -15.09 -4.92 3.17
C ALA A 41 -16.55 -4.54 3.49
N SER A 42 -17.07 -3.45 2.92
CA SER A 42 -18.46 -3.04 3.12
C SER A 42 -19.48 -3.99 2.46
N ASN A 43 -19.05 -4.69 1.40
CA ASN A 43 -19.86 -5.68 0.71
C ASN A 43 -19.82 -7.05 1.41
N THR A 44 -18.81 -7.30 2.26
CA THR A 44 -18.81 -8.49 3.13
C THR A 44 -19.75 -8.30 4.31
N GLY A 45 -20.60 -9.29 4.57
CA GLY A 45 -21.58 -9.24 5.64
C GLY A 45 -21.88 -10.63 6.21
N PRO A 46 -22.67 -10.73 7.29
CA PRO A 46 -23.02 -12.01 7.88
C PRO A 46 -23.77 -12.90 6.87
N PRO A 47 -23.68 -14.24 7.00
CA PRO A 47 -24.28 -15.17 6.05
C PRO A 47 -25.78 -14.88 5.89
N GLY A 48 -26.18 -14.47 4.68
CA GLY A 48 -27.55 -14.09 4.33
C GLY A 48 -27.81 -12.59 4.17
N ALA A 49 -26.86 -11.71 4.53
CA ALA A 49 -26.99 -10.25 4.40
C ALA A 49 -25.85 -9.58 3.59
N GLY A 50 -24.74 -10.29 3.36
CA GLY A 50 -23.64 -9.82 2.52
C GLY A 50 -22.78 -10.96 2.00
N ASP A 51 -21.77 -10.62 1.20
CA ASP A 51 -20.90 -11.61 0.61
C ASP A 51 -19.95 -12.26 1.64
N SER A 52 -19.55 -13.50 1.37
CA SER A 52 -18.57 -14.21 2.20
C SER A 52 -17.16 -13.61 2.07
N VAL A 53 -16.33 -13.79 3.12
CA VAL A 53 -14.92 -13.35 3.16
C VAL A 53 -14.09 -13.93 2.00
N GLU A 54 -14.50 -15.09 1.50
CA GLU A 54 -14.00 -15.72 0.29
C GLU A 54 -15.09 -15.73 -0.78
N LYS A 55 -14.82 -15.15 -1.96
CA LYS A 55 -15.72 -15.23 -3.11
C LYS A 55 -15.11 -16.13 -4.17
N CYS A 56 -15.88 -17.13 -4.60
CA CYS A 56 -15.56 -17.92 -5.79
C CYS A 56 -16.11 -17.18 -7.01
N GLN A 57 -15.36 -16.21 -7.51
CA GLN A 57 -15.73 -15.45 -8.68
C GLN A 57 -14.54 -15.33 -9.62
N LYS A 58 -14.76 -15.66 -10.89
CA LYS A 58 -13.73 -15.60 -11.92
C LYS A 58 -13.20 -14.19 -12.07
N TRP A 59 -11.89 -14.07 -12.25
CA TRP A 59 -11.20 -12.78 -12.41
C TRP A 59 -11.76 -11.91 -13.56
N ASN A 60 -12.22 -12.55 -14.64
CA ASN A 60 -12.76 -11.84 -15.81
C ASN A 60 -14.07 -11.09 -15.51
N GLU A 61 -14.83 -11.53 -14.51
CA GLU A 61 -16.16 -11.00 -14.20
C GLU A 61 -16.10 -9.91 -13.12
N ASN A 62 -14.93 -9.69 -12.51
CA ASN A 62 -14.76 -8.78 -11.38
C ASN A 62 -13.83 -7.59 -11.71
N PRO A 63 -14.37 -6.43 -12.12
CA PRO A 63 -13.56 -5.26 -12.43
C PRO A 63 -12.77 -4.76 -11.21
N THR A 64 -13.32 -4.89 -9.99
CA THR A 64 -12.64 -4.49 -8.75
C THR A 64 -11.35 -5.29 -8.53
N GLN A 65 -11.36 -6.60 -8.80
CA GLN A 65 -10.18 -7.45 -8.66
C GLN A 65 -9.12 -7.14 -9.74
N GLN A 66 -9.55 -6.78 -10.95
CA GLN A 66 -8.65 -6.36 -12.03
C GLN A 66 -7.92 -5.07 -11.67
N VAL A 67 -8.64 -4.08 -11.16
CA VAL A 67 -8.06 -2.82 -10.67
C VAL A 67 -7.14 -3.10 -9.47
N ASP A 68 -7.56 -3.93 -8.52
CA ASP A 68 -6.74 -4.31 -7.37
C ASP A 68 -5.41 -4.95 -7.80
N LEU A 69 -5.46 -5.87 -8.77
CA LEU A 69 -4.25 -6.48 -9.32
C LEU A 69 -3.33 -5.44 -9.95
N ALA A 70 -3.86 -4.54 -10.78
CA ALA A 70 -3.06 -3.50 -11.43
C ALA A 70 -2.32 -2.63 -10.39
N LEU A 71 -3.01 -2.28 -9.29
CA LEU A 71 -2.40 -1.57 -8.17
C LEU A 71 -1.31 -2.39 -7.48
N ASN A 72 -1.55 -3.68 -7.21
CA ASN A 72 -0.53 -4.55 -6.60
C ASN A 72 0.70 -4.77 -7.49
N ILE A 73 0.54 -4.85 -8.82
CA ILE A 73 1.66 -4.91 -9.76
C ILE A 73 2.50 -3.63 -9.67
N PHE A 74 1.85 -2.47 -9.61
CA PHE A 74 2.57 -1.20 -9.40
C PHE A 74 3.34 -1.21 -8.06
N PHE A 75 2.70 -1.63 -6.96
CA PHE A 75 3.37 -1.73 -5.66
C PHE A 75 4.53 -2.73 -5.64
N MET A 76 4.45 -3.81 -6.42
CA MET A 76 5.55 -4.75 -6.60
C MET A 76 6.76 -4.10 -7.27
N VAL A 77 6.54 -3.32 -8.33
CA VAL A 77 7.63 -2.56 -8.97
C VAL A 77 8.22 -1.56 -7.99
N TYR A 78 7.39 -0.84 -7.24
CA TYR A 78 7.83 0.11 -6.23
C TYR A 78 8.64 -0.58 -5.10
N PHE A 79 8.23 -1.76 -4.66
CA PHE A 79 8.98 -2.59 -3.72
C PHE A 79 10.38 -2.93 -4.23
N PHE A 80 10.50 -3.35 -5.50
CA PHE A 80 11.81 -3.66 -6.09
C PHE A 80 12.71 -2.42 -6.22
N ILE A 81 12.17 -1.25 -6.56
CA ILE A 81 12.94 0.01 -6.58
C ILE A 81 13.49 0.30 -5.18
N ARG A 82 12.66 0.18 -4.13
CA ARG A 82 13.10 0.37 -2.74
C ARG A 82 14.15 -0.66 -2.32
N PHE A 83 13.97 -1.93 -2.71
CA PHE A 83 14.93 -3.00 -2.44
C PHE A 83 16.30 -2.74 -3.07
N ILE A 84 16.34 -2.21 -4.30
CA ILE A 84 17.59 -1.86 -5.00
C ILE A 84 18.25 -0.63 -4.35
N ALA A 85 17.46 0.35 -3.91
CA ALA A 85 17.97 1.55 -3.24
C ALA A 85 18.54 1.26 -1.84
N ALA A 86 17.99 0.27 -1.13
CA ALA A 86 18.38 -0.06 0.24
C ALA A 86 19.86 -0.48 0.35
N SER A 87 20.58 0.11 1.30
CA SER A 87 21.97 -0.27 1.61
C SER A 87 22.05 -1.62 2.32
N ASP A 88 21.18 -1.85 3.30
CA ASP A 88 21.12 -3.08 4.08
C ASP A 88 19.86 -3.88 3.73
N LYS A 89 20.03 -4.88 2.87
CA LYS A 89 18.91 -5.71 2.38
C LYS A 89 18.17 -6.42 3.50
N LEU A 90 18.88 -6.91 4.52
CA LEU A 90 18.27 -7.59 5.67
C LEU A 90 17.39 -6.64 6.50
N TRP A 91 17.87 -5.41 6.74
CA TRP A 91 17.07 -4.43 7.46
C TRP A 91 15.85 -3.99 6.67
N PHE A 92 16.01 -3.79 5.37
CA PHE A 92 14.89 -3.48 4.47
C PHE A 92 13.84 -4.60 4.47
N MET A 93 14.26 -5.87 4.49
CA MET A 93 13.31 -7.00 4.57
C MET A 93 12.51 -7.01 5.87
N LEU A 94 13.02 -6.40 6.95
CA LEU A 94 12.36 -6.29 8.26
C LEU A 94 11.62 -4.96 8.45
N GLU A 95 11.56 -4.11 7.44
CA GLU A 95 10.85 -2.84 7.50
C GLU A 95 9.32 -3.05 7.44
N LEU A 96 8.56 -2.27 8.21
CA LEU A 96 7.09 -2.40 8.30
C LEU A 96 6.41 -2.35 6.92
N TYR A 97 6.87 -1.44 6.05
CA TYR A 97 6.33 -1.29 4.71
C TYR A 97 6.63 -2.50 3.81
N SER A 98 7.74 -3.20 4.03
CA SER A 98 8.06 -4.46 3.36
C SER A 98 7.14 -5.57 3.83
N PHE A 99 6.81 -5.63 5.12
CA PHE A 99 5.80 -6.55 5.64
C PHE A 99 4.41 -6.32 5.02
N VAL A 100 3.97 -5.06 4.91
CA VAL A 100 2.69 -4.75 4.24
C VAL A 100 2.69 -5.27 2.80
N ASP A 101 3.79 -5.12 2.06
CA ASP A 101 3.91 -5.61 0.70
C ASP A 101 3.91 -7.15 0.62
N TYR A 102 4.57 -7.84 1.56
CA TYR A 102 4.56 -9.31 1.64
C TYR A 102 3.19 -9.90 1.92
N PHE A 103 2.35 -9.22 2.69
CA PHE A 103 1.01 -9.70 3.02
C PHE A 103 -0.07 -9.28 2.02
N THR A 104 0.22 -8.32 1.14
CA THR A 104 -0.76 -7.81 0.16
C THR A 104 -0.48 -8.27 -1.26
N ILE A 105 0.79 -8.34 -1.68
CA ILE A 105 1.16 -8.61 -3.07
C ILE A 105 1.02 -10.12 -3.43
N PRO A 106 1.68 -11.07 -2.72
CA PRO A 106 1.58 -12.49 -3.06
C PRO A 106 0.14 -13.04 -3.02
N PRO A 107 -0.69 -12.75 -1.99
CA PRO A 107 -2.08 -13.22 -1.98
C PRO A 107 -2.90 -12.70 -3.16
N SER A 108 -2.58 -11.51 -3.70
CA SER A 108 -3.26 -10.97 -4.87
C SER A 108 -2.97 -11.79 -6.14
N PHE A 109 -1.74 -12.27 -6.32
CA PHE A 109 -1.40 -13.18 -7.42
C PHE A 109 -2.00 -14.57 -7.24
N VAL A 110 -1.97 -15.10 -6.00
CA VAL A 110 -2.60 -16.41 -5.68
C VAL A 110 -4.10 -16.36 -5.95
N SER A 111 -4.76 -15.24 -5.67
CA SER A 111 -6.20 -15.06 -5.90
C SER A 111 -6.62 -15.25 -7.37
N ILE A 112 -5.72 -14.94 -8.31
CA ILE A 112 -5.94 -15.12 -9.74
C ILE A 112 -5.71 -16.57 -10.14
N TYR A 113 -4.66 -17.18 -9.61
CA TYR A 113 -4.35 -18.57 -9.91
C TYR A 113 -5.44 -19.55 -9.45
N VAL A 114 -6.09 -19.23 -8.33
CA VAL A 114 -7.13 -20.08 -7.72
C VAL A 114 -8.55 -19.66 -8.14
N ASP A 115 -8.71 -18.55 -8.88
CA ASP A 115 -10.02 -17.93 -9.22
C ASP A 115 -10.89 -17.65 -7.98
N ARG A 116 -10.26 -17.21 -6.88
CA ARG A 116 -10.94 -16.88 -5.62
C ARG A 116 -10.39 -15.62 -5.00
N THR A 117 -11.26 -14.72 -4.56
CA THR A 117 -10.84 -13.51 -3.83
C THR A 117 -10.87 -13.76 -2.33
N TRP A 118 -9.82 -13.30 -1.64
CA TRP A 118 -9.73 -13.32 -0.18
C TRP A 118 -9.39 -11.92 0.35
N ILE A 119 -10.21 -11.43 1.27
CA ILE A 119 -10.07 -10.09 1.88
C ILE A 119 -9.10 -10.07 3.07
N GLY A 120 -8.77 -11.24 3.63
CA GLY A 120 -8.12 -11.41 4.95
C GLY A 120 -7.10 -10.35 5.36
N LEU A 121 -5.90 -10.33 4.77
CA LEU A 121 -4.81 -9.43 5.22
C LEU A 121 -4.79 -8.07 4.51
N ARG A 122 -5.82 -7.73 3.72
CA ARG A 122 -5.85 -6.49 2.94
C ARG A 122 -5.94 -5.23 3.80
N PHE A 123 -6.42 -5.34 5.05
CA PHE A 123 -6.48 -4.23 6.00
C PHE A 123 -5.10 -3.62 6.31
N LEU A 124 -4.02 -4.39 6.17
CA LEU A 124 -2.65 -3.90 6.38
C LEU A 124 -2.27 -2.75 5.43
N ARG A 125 -3.00 -2.55 4.34
CA ARG A 125 -2.85 -1.39 3.45
C ARG A 125 -3.03 -0.06 4.19
N ALA A 126 -3.81 -0.04 5.27
CA ALA A 126 -3.99 1.15 6.11
C ALA A 126 -2.67 1.63 6.74
N LEU A 127 -1.69 0.74 6.98
CA LEU A 127 -0.38 1.11 7.51
C LEU A 127 0.44 1.97 6.53
N ARG A 128 0.12 1.95 5.23
CA ARG A 128 0.78 2.83 4.25
C ARG A 128 0.49 4.30 4.50
N LEU A 129 -0.62 4.62 5.18
CA LEU A 129 -0.95 6.00 5.57
C LEU A 129 0.15 6.61 6.46
N MET A 130 0.87 5.81 7.25
CA MET A 130 1.96 6.29 8.12
C MET A 130 3.07 7.04 7.36
N SER A 131 3.30 6.68 6.09
CA SER A 131 4.30 7.34 5.23
C SER A 131 3.81 8.66 4.62
N PHE A 132 2.52 9.00 4.72
CA PHE A 132 1.93 10.19 4.11
C PHE A 132 2.51 11.53 4.58
N PRO A 133 2.77 11.74 5.88
CA PRO A 133 3.34 12.98 6.38
C PRO A 133 4.73 13.26 5.77
N ASP A 134 5.54 12.22 5.60
CA ASP A 134 6.87 12.32 5.01
C ASP A 134 6.78 12.69 3.51
N ILE A 135 5.81 12.09 2.80
CA ILE A 135 5.49 12.45 1.41
C ILE A 135 5.07 13.92 1.28
N LEU A 136 4.17 14.38 2.15
CA LEU A 136 3.69 15.77 2.19
C LEU A 136 4.82 16.77 2.52
N GLN A 137 5.79 16.34 3.33
CA GLN A 137 7.00 17.10 3.61
C GLN A 137 7.90 17.19 2.36
N TYR A 138 8.09 16.09 1.63
CA TYR A 138 8.84 16.10 0.36
C TYR A 138 8.20 17.00 -0.70
N LEU A 139 6.87 17.08 -0.74
CA LEU A 139 6.13 17.96 -1.66
C LEU A 139 6.10 19.43 -1.23
N ASN A 140 6.78 19.78 -0.13
CA ASN A 140 6.85 21.14 0.42
C ASN A 140 5.47 21.75 0.75
N VAL A 141 4.47 20.90 1.03
CA VAL A 141 3.13 21.28 1.45
C VAL A 141 3.14 21.62 2.95
N LEU A 142 3.82 20.80 3.75
CA LEU A 142 4.00 21.02 5.19
C LEU A 142 5.31 21.78 5.44
N LYS A 143 5.20 23.09 5.66
CA LYS A 143 6.37 23.98 5.83
C LYS A 143 6.77 24.22 7.29
N THR A 144 5.84 24.02 8.23
CA THR A 144 6.10 24.31 9.66
C THR A 144 6.32 23.01 10.43
N SER A 145 7.33 22.99 11.32
CA SER A 145 7.64 21.81 12.14
C SER A 145 6.45 21.34 12.99
N SER A 146 5.59 22.26 13.43
CA SER A 146 4.36 21.93 14.16
C SER A 146 3.34 21.19 13.29
N SER A 147 3.16 21.61 12.03
CA SER A 147 2.24 20.93 11.09
C SER A 147 2.73 19.54 10.69
N ILE A 148 4.05 19.38 10.51
CA ILE A 148 4.68 18.08 10.21
C ILE A 148 4.43 17.11 11.37
N ARG A 149 4.74 17.52 12.60
CA ARG A 149 4.52 16.68 13.79
C ARG A 149 3.05 16.32 14.00
N LEU A 150 2.15 17.28 13.79
CA LEU A 150 0.71 17.03 13.89
C LEU A 150 0.25 16.01 12.83
N ALA A 151 0.66 16.18 11.57
CA ALA A 151 0.33 15.25 10.50
C ALA A 151 0.88 13.84 10.76
N GLN A 152 2.11 13.74 11.27
CA GLN A 152 2.71 12.48 11.73
C GLN A 152 1.88 11.79 12.80
N LEU A 153 1.50 12.52 13.84
CA LEU A 153 0.73 11.96 14.95
C LEU A 153 -0.67 11.54 14.50
N VAL A 154 -1.38 12.37 13.73
CA VAL A 154 -2.70 12.05 13.17
C VAL A 154 -2.62 10.84 12.25
N SER A 155 -1.62 10.78 11.38
CA SER A 155 -1.47 9.66 10.46
C SER A 155 -1.24 8.34 11.20
N ILE A 156 -0.37 8.32 12.21
CA ILE A 156 -0.13 7.13 13.03
C ILE A 156 -1.43 6.69 13.72
N VAL A 157 -2.16 7.61 14.36
CA VAL A 157 -3.41 7.30 15.07
C VAL A 157 -4.43 6.69 14.12
N VAL A 158 -4.66 7.30 12.95
CA VAL A 158 -5.62 6.81 11.95
C VAL A 158 -5.18 5.46 11.38
N SER A 159 -3.90 5.29 11.05
CA SER A 159 -3.37 4.04 10.49
C SER A 159 -3.55 2.87 11.45
N VAL A 160 -3.18 3.06 12.72
CA VAL A 160 -3.29 2.02 13.75
C VAL A 160 -4.76 1.69 14.02
N TRP A 161 -5.61 2.71 14.12
CA TRP A 161 -7.04 2.50 14.37
C TRP A 161 -7.71 1.71 13.25
N LEU A 162 -7.47 2.08 11.99
CA LEU A 162 -8.00 1.35 10.82
C LEU A 162 -7.46 -0.08 10.73
N THR A 163 -6.18 -0.28 11.05
CA THR A 163 -5.58 -1.62 11.06
C THR A 163 -6.20 -2.49 12.16
N ALA A 164 -6.42 -1.93 13.35
CA ALA A 164 -7.09 -2.64 14.44
C ALA A 164 -8.55 -2.96 14.14
N ALA A 165 -9.28 -2.02 13.50
CA ALA A 165 -10.64 -2.26 13.05
C ALA A 165 -10.71 -3.40 12.03
N GLY A 166 -9.81 -3.42 11.04
CA GLY A 166 -9.73 -4.50 10.04
C GLY A 166 -9.26 -5.85 10.59
N LEU A 167 -8.57 -5.87 11.73
CA LEU A 167 -8.19 -7.13 12.41
C LEU A 167 -9.38 -7.76 13.16
N ILE A 168 -10.32 -6.94 13.65
CA ILE A 168 -11.50 -7.39 14.40
C ILE A 168 -12.69 -7.72 13.48
N HIS A 169 -12.77 -7.04 12.33
CA HIS A 169 -13.80 -7.22 11.31
C HIS A 169 -13.75 -8.60 10.64
#